data_AF-A0A939S978-F1
#
_entry.id   AF-A0A939S978-F1
#
_cell.length_a   1.000
_cell.length_b   1.000
_cell.length_c   1.000
_cell.angle_alpha   90.00
_cell.angle_beta   90.00
_cell.angle_gamma   90.00
#
_symmetry.space_group_name_H-M   'P 1'
#
loop_
_entity.id
_entity.type
_entity.pdbx_description
1 polymer ?
#
loop_
_entity_poly.entity_id
_entity_poly.type
_entity_poly.pdbx_seq_one_letter_code
_entity_poly.pdbx_strand_id
1 'polypeptide(L)'
;MATDSGRRADDPLLRARLAAVGRLLAVPIAVDDGEEWTVEGSAAEGPGLLRVGLGFYRVRGFGADEAEALALLELWGTAKTARTAPERMRRRMVLAGRRPELEPLLAAIDRLQASGELLAAMPAFRGALSAATLRSLPEEPRGLPKHLQFVAALLQRVLAPGAGIDTDDAVRAELGRIDRLGDPGADPLRRISAPDRSRSQLLRLERALALLLAPYERLLARDASARGLTDRGELSGPGDPASHAFGASGGPGDPDALAEAATGEHAGDAPADPDDGAGARPGERRETSEGADLFAAERAGFVETVIATPMPAHGSLASALLPDVLPDLADEGLADSGRRGDPAGGAVVRTVAPADYRRRLERRRAAIEEVRRLWWRIVSERLVRRPANGRRAEPEGDLLDGEALARIVAETRAGVRRPGAFRRREHRPRRRSAPGRTDYVFLIDRSASMTGAAAEAAADAALVMLEALAGAQRDIAEAERISGLDLELGIRTALIVFDAEPLVVKPLSAGVDDEARRRLLAEIRSPGGATNDAAALAAACSQLATAPTGDEHRRIVFVVGDGGSNDPAAARNELRRLRTSGVAVIGIGLGSDEFARRYAPSGLRLDDPSALADVLTTIIERELPELIDGS
;
A
#
# COMPACT_ATOMS: atom_id res chain seq x y z
N MET A 1 51.49 -26.86 1.78
CA MET A 1 52.07 -26.16 0.61
C MET A 1 51.89 -27.04 -0.61
N ALA A 2 51.50 -26.44 -1.75
CA ALA A 2 51.02 -27.03 -3.01
C ALA A 2 49.50 -27.29 -3.00
N THR A 3 48.63 -26.62 -3.76
CA THR A 3 48.78 -25.60 -4.81
C THR A 3 47.61 -24.61 -4.74
N ASP A 4 47.89 -23.41 -4.24
CA ASP A 4 47.02 -22.24 -4.23
C ASP A 4 47.36 -21.35 -5.42
N SER A 5 46.94 -21.79 -6.61
CA SER A 5 47.19 -21.06 -7.87
C SER A 5 46.23 -21.54 -8.95
N GLY A 6 45.00 -21.00 -8.99
CA GLY A 6 44.08 -21.35 -10.09
C GLY A 6 42.63 -20.85 -10.10
N ARG A 7 42.12 -20.09 -9.12
CA ARG A 7 40.73 -19.54 -9.16
C ARG A 7 40.68 -18.01 -9.27
N ARG A 8 41.49 -17.43 -10.15
CA ARG A 8 41.57 -15.96 -10.34
C ARG A 8 41.44 -15.46 -11.78
N ALA A 9 40.95 -16.28 -12.71
CA ALA A 9 40.49 -15.78 -14.00
C ALA A 9 38.96 -15.72 -14.00
N ASP A 10 38.42 -14.66 -14.59
CA ASP A 10 37.00 -14.48 -14.93
C ASP A 10 36.26 -15.80 -15.14
N ASP A 11 35.06 -15.95 -14.61
CA ASP A 11 34.18 -17.05 -15.01
C ASP A 11 33.27 -16.54 -16.15
N PRO A 12 33.74 -16.54 -17.42
CA PRO A 12 32.96 -16.07 -18.56
C PRO A 12 31.67 -16.87 -18.72
N LEU A 13 31.66 -18.12 -18.24
CA LEU A 13 30.48 -18.98 -18.27
C LEU A 13 29.44 -18.48 -17.27
N LEU A 14 29.81 -18.16 -16.03
CA LEU A 14 28.91 -17.57 -15.05
C LEU A 14 28.39 -16.19 -15.51
N ARG A 15 29.26 -15.33 -16.07
CA ARG A 15 28.83 -14.05 -16.66
C ARG A 15 27.81 -14.25 -17.77
N ALA A 16 28.05 -15.19 -18.68
CA ALA A 16 27.14 -15.50 -19.77
C ALA A 16 25.80 -16.06 -19.28
N ARG A 17 25.81 -16.91 -18.24
CA ARG A 17 24.61 -17.46 -17.60
C ARG A 17 23.78 -16.37 -16.93
N LEU A 18 24.40 -15.49 -16.15
CA LEU A 18 23.71 -14.36 -15.50
C LEU A 18 23.13 -13.37 -16.53
N ALA A 19 23.86 -13.08 -17.61
CA ALA A 19 23.34 -12.31 -18.72
C ALA A 19 22.16 -13.02 -19.44
N ALA A 20 22.20 -14.36 -19.53
CA ALA A 20 21.09 -15.14 -20.09
C ALA A 20 19.84 -15.10 -19.19
N VAL A 21 20.00 -15.13 -17.86
CA VAL A 21 18.91 -14.94 -16.90
C VAL A 21 18.22 -13.58 -17.12
N GLY A 22 18.99 -12.51 -17.31
CA GLY A 22 18.46 -11.18 -17.62
C GLY A 22 17.62 -11.17 -18.91
N ARG A 23 18.16 -11.76 -19.98
CA ARG A 23 17.43 -11.88 -21.26
C ARG A 23 16.15 -12.71 -21.13
N LEU A 24 16.20 -13.83 -20.40
CA LEU A 24 15.05 -14.71 -20.18
C LEU A 24 13.90 -13.99 -19.48
N LEU A 25 14.23 -13.10 -18.54
CA LEU A 25 13.26 -12.31 -17.80
C LEU A 25 13.03 -10.92 -18.39
N ALA A 26 13.63 -10.58 -19.54
CA ALA A 26 13.59 -9.24 -20.11
C ALA A 26 13.93 -8.14 -19.07
N VAL A 27 15.02 -8.36 -18.33
CA VAL A 27 15.65 -7.43 -17.40
C VAL A 27 17.04 -7.10 -17.92
N PRO A 28 17.41 -5.82 -18.13
CA PRO A 28 18.76 -5.45 -18.50
C PRO A 28 19.74 -5.78 -17.37
N ILE A 29 20.71 -6.65 -17.63
CA ILE A 29 21.74 -7.04 -16.65
C ILE A 29 23.13 -6.75 -17.22
N ALA A 30 23.94 -6.04 -16.44
CA ALA A 30 25.38 -5.96 -16.60
C ALA A 30 26.04 -6.75 -15.47
N VAL A 31 27.07 -7.54 -15.78
CA VAL A 31 27.76 -8.38 -14.79
C VAL A 31 29.17 -7.85 -14.58
N ASP A 32 29.53 -7.54 -13.35
CA ASP A 32 30.84 -7.03 -12.97
C ASP A 32 31.46 -7.84 -11.81
N ASP A 33 32.67 -7.46 -11.39
CA ASP A 33 33.40 -8.15 -10.31
C ASP A 33 33.11 -7.59 -8.91
N GLY A 34 32.13 -6.70 -8.77
CA GLY A 34 31.73 -6.11 -7.49
C GLY A 34 31.16 -7.16 -6.51
N GLU A 35 31.07 -6.79 -5.24
CA GLU A 35 30.55 -7.66 -4.18
C GLU A 35 29.05 -7.51 -3.93
N GLU A 36 28.41 -6.56 -4.60
CA GLU A 36 27.01 -6.18 -4.41
C GLU A 36 26.25 -6.14 -5.73
N TRP A 37 24.92 -6.13 -5.67
CA TRP A 37 24.10 -5.80 -6.83
C TRP A 37 23.56 -4.38 -6.68
N THR A 38 23.69 -3.59 -7.73
CA THR A 38 23.27 -2.19 -7.75
C THR A 38 22.39 -1.94 -8.95
N VAL A 39 21.48 -0.96 -8.86
CA VAL A 39 20.71 -0.51 -10.01
C VAL A 39 21.26 0.83 -10.44
N GLU A 40 21.70 0.92 -11.69
CA GLU A 40 22.11 2.18 -12.31
C GLU A 40 20.97 2.74 -13.17
N GLY A 41 20.69 4.03 -12.98
CA GLY A 41 19.61 4.75 -13.67
C GLY A 41 18.42 5.05 -12.77
N SER A 42 17.76 6.18 -13.03
CA SER A 42 16.54 6.60 -12.35
C SER A 42 15.31 6.12 -13.12
N ALA A 43 14.21 5.83 -12.41
CA ALA A 43 12.88 5.60 -12.96
C ALA A 43 12.47 6.66 -14.02
N ALA A 44 13.00 7.88 -13.89
CA ALA A 44 12.75 9.00 -14.81
C ALA A 44 13.48 8.91 -16.17
N GLU A 45 14.52 8.08 -16.31
CA GLU A 45 15.40 8.03 -17.50
C GLU A 45 15.21 6.77 -18.36
N GLY A 46 14.40 5.82 -17.91
CA GLY A 46 14.11 4.55 -18.59
C GLY A 46 14.25 3.33 -17.67
N PRO A 47 14.15 2.09 -18.20
CA PRO A 47 14.36 0.89 -17.39
C PRO A 47 15.80 0.84 -16.88
N GLY A 48 15.97 0.86 -15.55
CA GLY A 48 17.28 0.81 -14.92
C GLY A 48 18.11 -0.42 -15.34
N LEU A 49 19.43 -0.27 -15.35
CA LEU A 49 20.38 -1.34 -15.61
C LEU A 49 20.73 -2.01 -14.28
N LEU A 50 20.43 -3.31 -14.14
CA LEU A 50 20.86 -4.08 -12.97
C LEU A 50 22.33 -4.50 -13.13
N ARG A 51 23.20 -4.01 -12.25
CA ARG A 51 24.57 -4.48 -12.12
C ARG A 51 24.64 -5.61 -11.11
N VAL A 52 25.15 -6.75 -11.57
CA VAL A 52 25.28 -7.99 -10.82
C VAL A 52 26.75 -8.22 -10.53
N GLY A 53 27.15 -7.97 -9.29
CA GLY A 53 28.49 -8.26 -8.79
C GLY A 53 28.72 -9.76 -8.58
N LEU A 54 29.72 -10.32 -9.25
CA LEU A 54 30.14 -11.72 -9.09
C LEU A 54 30.78 -12.00 -7.72
N GLY A 55 31.39 -10.99 -7.10
CA GLY A 55 32.01 -11.08 -5.78
C GLY A 55 31.02 -11.55 -4.72
N PHE A 56 29.74 -11.15 -4.82
CA PHE A 56 28.67 -11.60 -3.94
C PHE A 56 28.61 -13.14 -3.82
N TYR A 57 28.63 -13.81 -4.97
CA TYR A 57 28.52 -15.26 -5.05
C TYR A 57 29.78 -15.95 -4.56
N ARG A 58 30.94 -15.37 -4.87
CA ARG A 58 32.26 -15.92 -4.53
C ARG A 58 32.53 -15.87 -3.04
N VAL A 59 32.26 -14.74 -2.39
CA VAL A 59 32.45 -14.56 -0.93
C VAL A 59 31.60 -15.56 -0.15
N ARG A 60 30.39 -15.85 -0.63
CA ARG A 60 29.45 -16.80 0.01
C ARG A 60 29.63 -18.24 -0.46
N GLY A 61 30.65 -18.53 -1.29
CA GLY A 61 31.00 -19.88 -1.73
C GLY A 61 29.98 -20.55 -2.64
N PHE A 62 29.14 -19.79 -3.34
CA PHE A 62 28.18 -20.35 -4.28
C PHE A 62 28.86 -20.84 -5.56
N GLY A 63 28.48 -22.04 -6.01
CA GLY A 63 28.86 -22.57 -7.32
C GLY A 63 28.15 -21.85 -8.48
N ALA A 64 28.61 -22.04 -9.72
CA ALA A 64 28.01 -21.39 -10.89
C ALA A 64 26.51 -21.76 -11.09
N ASP A 65 26.16 -23.02 -10.84
CA ASP A 65 24.76 -23.50 -10.92
C ASP A 65 23.89 -22.91 -9.80
N GLU A 66 24.45 -22.79 -8.58
CA GLU A 66 23.78 -22.18 -7.43
C GLU A 66 23.55 -20.67 -7.65
N ALA A 67 24.57 -19.97 -8.16
CA ALA A 67 24.51 -18.55 -8.48
C ALA A 67 23.49 -18.24 -9.59
N GLU A 68 23.44 -19.06 -10.65
CA GLU A 68 22.42 -18.94 -11.70
C GLU A 68 21.01 -19.16 -11.15
N ALA A 69 20.82 -20.22 -10.36
CA ALA A 69 19.53 -20.55 -9.77
C ALA A 69 19.04 -19.45 -8.81
N LEU A 70 19.93 -18.92 -7.98
CA LEU A 70 19.64 -17.79 -7.10
C LEU A 70 19.27 -16.55 -7.91
N ALA A 71 20.13 -16.10 -8.84
CA ALA A 71 19.85 -14.92 -9.66
C ALA A 71 18.49 -15.01 -10.37
N LEU A 72 18.17 -16.20 -10.90
CA LEU A 72 16.89 -16.46 -11.53
C LEU A 72 15.73 -16.39 -10.54
N LEU A 73 15.85 -16.99 -9.35
CA LEU A 73 14.84 -16.91 -8.29
C LEU A 73 14.56 -15.45 -7.87
N GLU A 74 15.61 -14.66 -7.71
CA GLU A 74 15.48 -13.27 -7.23
C GLU A 74 14.78 -12.37 -8.24
N LEU A 75 15.15 -12.48 -9.50
CA LEU A 75 14.52 -11.72 -10.58
C LEU A 75 13.10 -12.22 -10.88
N TRP A 76 12.82 -13.49 -10.60
CA TRP A 76 11.48 -14.05 -10.67
C TRP A 76 10.57 -13.48 -9.57
N GLY A 77 11.07 -13.41 -8.34
CA GLY A 77 10.34 -12.86 -7.20
C GLY A 77 10.11 -11.34 -7.30
N THR A 78 11.03 -10.60 -7.91
CA THR A 78 10.98 -9.14 -8.00
C THR A 78 10.47 -8.65 -9.36
N ALA A 79 11.30 -8.66 -10.39
CA ALA A 79 11.00 -8.06 -11.70
C ALA A 79 9.86 -8.76 -12.44
N LYS A 80 9.77 -10.09 -12.37
CA LYS A 80 8.65 -10.81 -13.00
C LYS A 80 7.35 -10.61 -12.21
N THR A 81 7.39 -10.70 -10.88
CA THR A 81 6.19 -10.50 -10.06
C THR A 81 5.67 -9.06 -10.16
N ALA A 82 6.54 -8.06 -10.19
CA ALA A 82 6.14 -6.67 -10.38
C ALA A 82 5.34 -6.48 -11.69
N ARG A 83 5.77 -7.08 -12.80
CA ARG A 83 5.03 -7.04 -14.08
C ARG A 83 3.75 -7.86 -14.09
N THR A 84 3.79 -9.06 -13.55
CA THR A 84 2.70 -10.04 -13.71
C THR A 84 1.66 -10.00 -12.59
N ALA A 85 2.00 -9.39 -11.45
CA ALA A 85 1.14 -9.24 -10.28
C ALA A 85 1.48 -7.96 -9.48
N PRO A 86 1.28 -6.77 -10.05
CA PRO A 86 1.59 -5.50 -9.38
C PRO A 86 0.80 -5.31 -8.09
N GLU A 87 -0.40 -5.86 -7.98
CA GLU A 87 -1.21 -5.81 -6.75
C GLU A 87 -0.57 -6.56 -5.57
N ARG A 88 0.03 -7.73 -5.83
CA ARG A 88 0.78 -8.50 -4.81
C ARG A 88 1.98 -7.70 -4.34
N MET A 89 2.73 -7.11 -5.28
CA MET A 89 3.91 -6.30 -4.97
C MET A 89 3.54 -5.07 -4.14
N ARG A 90 2.53 -4.29 -4.55
CA ARG A 90 2.01 -3.15 -3.78
C ARG A 90 1.56 -3.56 -2.39
N ARG A 91 0.80 -4.65 -2.28
CA ARG A 91 0.34 -5.16 -0.98
C ARG A 91 1.49 -5.52 -0.05
N ARG A 92 2.49 -6.22 -0.57
CA ARG A 92 3.72 -6.55 0.17
C ARG A 92 4.47 -5.30 0.61
N MET A 93 4.65 -4.32 -0.26
CA MET A 93 5.35 -3.07 0.07
C MET A 93 4.63 -2.29 1.17
N VAL A 94 3.30 -2.17 1.09
CA VAL A 94 2.49 -1.53 2.13
C VAL A 94 2.60 -2.25 3.48
N LEU A 95 2.64 -3.59 3.48
CA LEU A 95 2.80 -4.36 4.71
C LEU A 95 4.19 -4.16 5.33
N ALA A 96 5.25 -4.20 4.52
CA ALA A 96 6.61 -3.98 4.97
C ALA A 96 6.83 -2.57 5.52
N GLY A 97 6.31 -1.54 4.84
CA GLY A 97 6.41 -0.15 5.30
C GLY A 97 5.64 0.13 6.60
N ARG A 98 4.48 -0.52 6.79
CA ARG A 98 3.67 -0.35 8.01
C ARG A 98 4.14 -1.21 9.19
N ARG A 99 4.78 -2.34 8.91
CA ARG A 99 5.20 -3.35 9.89
C ARG A 99 6.57 -3.90 9.52
N PRO A 100 7.64 -3.12 9.72
CA PRO A 100 9.00 -3.54 9.36
C PRO A 100 9.41 -4.83 10.09
N GLU A 101 8.84 -5.12 11.27
CA GLU A 101 9.08 -6.36 11.99
C GLU A 101 8.59 -7.63 11.26
N LEU A 102 7.74 -7.49 10.24
CA LEU A 102 7.28 -8.60 9.40
C LEU A 102 8.16 -8.83 8.16
N GLU A 103 9.14 -7.96 7.89
CA GLU A 103 9.97 -8.06 6.68
C GLU A 103 10.61 -9.45 6.48
N PRO A 104 11.20 -10.11 7.51
CA PRO A 104 11.75 -11.45 7.35
C PRO A 104 10.70 -12.48 6.89
N LEU A 105 9.47 -12.38 7.40
CA LEU A 105 8.37 -13.26 7.02
C LEU A 105 7.89 -12.97 5.59
N LEU A 106 7.75 -11.69 5.23
CA LEU A 106 7.32 -11.27 3.90
C LEU A 106 8.32 -11.72 2.83
N ALA A 107 9.61 -11.49 3.07
CA ALA A 107 10.67 -11.94 2.18
C ALA A 107 10.71 -13.46 2.03
N ALA A 108 10.49 -14.20 3.12
CA ALA A 108 10.38 -15.66 3.06
C ALA A 108 9.17 -16.12 2.23
N ILE A 109 8.00 -15.51 2.42
CA ILE A 109 6.80 -15.82 1.61
C ILE A 109 7.06 -15.55 0.13
N ASP A 110 7.69 -14.43 -0.20
CA ASP A 110 8.02 -14.09 -1.58
C ASP A 110 8.95 -15.13 -2.20
N ARG A 111 10.00 -15.52 -1.47
CA ARG A 111 10.95 -16.57 -1.88
C ARG A 111 10.27 -17.93 -2.08
N LEU A 112 9.38 -18.32 -1.17
CA LEU A 112 8.62 -19.58 -1.24
C LEU A 112 7.65 -19.62 -2.43
N GLN A 113 7.00 -18.50 -2.74
CA GLN A 113 6.08 -18.41 -3.88
C GLN A 113 6.83 -18.33 -5.21
N ALA A 114 7.90 -17.51 -5.27
CA ALA A 114 8.73 -17.38 -6.45
C ALA A 114 9.41 -18.70 -6.82
N SER A 115 9.94 -19.41 -5.83
CA SER A 115 10.57 -20.72 -6.03
C SER A 115 9.59 -21.78 -6.51
N GLY A 116 8.37 -21.84 -5.96
CA GLY A 116 7.37 -22.78 -6.42
C GLY A 116 6.91 -22.52 -7.86
N GLU A 117 6.80 -21.24 -8.25
CA GLU A 117 6.54 -20.85 -9.64
C GLU A 117 7.70 -21.17 -10.57
N LEU A 118 8.92 -20.86 -10.14
CA LEU A 118 10.15 -21.15 -10.89
C LEU A 118 10.30 -22.66 -11.10
N LEU A 119 10.15 -23.46 -10.04
CA LEU A 119 10.29 -24.92 -10.12
C LEU A 119 9.17 -25.61 -10.90
N ALA A 120 8.00 -24.98 -11.04
CA ALA A 120 6.96 -25.48 -11.92
C ALA A 120 7.28 -25.17 -13.39
N ALA A 121 7.94 -24.05 -13.69
CA ALA A 121 8.37 -23.69 -15.04
C ALA A 121 9.68 -24.41 -15.44
N MET A 122 10.61 -24.56 -14.50
CA MET A 122 11.97 -25.03 -14.72
C MET A 122 12.40 -26.01 -13.60
N PRO A 123 11.90 -27.26 -13.61
CA PRO A 123 12.14 -28.23 -12.55
C PRO A 123 13.62 -28.60 -12.34
N ALA A 124 14.46 -28.40 -13.37
CA ALA A 124 15.89 -28.72 -13.34
C ALA A 124 16.67 -27.93 -12.27
N PHE A 125 16.22 -26.73 -11.91
CA PHE A 125 16.88 -25.90 -10.88
C PHE A 125 16.64 -26.38 -9.44
N ARG A 126 15.85 -27.45 -9.21
CA ARG A 126 15.55 -27.93 -7.85
C ARG A 126 16.79 -28.26 -7.04
N GLY A 127 17.76 -28.96 -7.62
CA GLY A 127 19.00 -29.33 -6.93
C GLY A 127 19.83 -28.10 -6.56
N ALA A 128 20.03 -27.20 -7.52
CA ALA A 128 20.80 -25.97 -7.32
C ALA A 128 20.14 -25.03 -6.29
N LEU A 129 18.81 -24.87 -6.32
CA LEU A 129 18.08 -24.05 -5.34
C LEU A 129 18.11 -24.65 -3.94
N SER A 130 18.02 -25.97 -3.82
CA SER A 130 18.14 -26.65 -2.53
C SER A 130 19.53 -26.47 -1.94
N ALA A 131 20.58 -26.67 -2.73
CA ALA A 131 21.97 -26.50 -2.31
C ALA A 131 22.26 -25.04 -1.92
N ALA A 132 21.83 -24.09 -2.76
CA ALA A 132 21.95 -22.67 -2.48
C ALA A 132 21.21 -22.27 -1.20
N THR A 133 19.99 -22.76 -0.98
CA THR A 133 19.22 -22.46 0.24
C THR A 133 19.91 -22.99 1.48
N LEU A 134 20.41 -24.23 1.47
CA LEU A 134 21.13 -24.79 2.61
C LEU A 134 22.41 -24.02 2.92
N ARG A 135 23.11 -23.52 1.90
CA ARG A 135 24.31 -22.68 2.07
C ARG A 135 23.98 -21.28 2.61
N SER A 136 22.83 -20.72 2.27
CA SER A 136 22.36 -19.44 2.80
C SER A 136 21.87 -19.52 4.24
N LEU A 137 21.47 -20.69 4.72
CA LEU A 137 20.98 -20.86 6.09
C LEU A 137 22.15 -20.93 7.08
N PRO A 138 21.98 -20.36 8.29
CA PRO A 138 23.03 -20.41 9.31
C PRO A 138 23.23 -21.84 9.82
N GLU A 139 24.49 -22.21 10.04
CA GLU A 139 24.88 -23.55 10.52
C GLU A 139 24.29 -23.86 11.91
N GLU A 140 24.14 -22.84 12.75
CA GLU A 140 23.58 -22.94 14.11
C GLU A 140 22.34 -22.05 14.28
N PRO A 141 21.13 -22.55 13.92
CA PRO A 141 19.90 -21.78 13.99
C PRO A 141 19.50 -21.41 15.42
N ARG A 142 19.87 -22.24 16.41
CA ARG A 142 19.48 -22.04 17.81
C ARG A 142 19.97 -20.72 18.42
N GLY A 143 21.05 -20.14 17.88
CA GLY A 143 21.55 -18.83 18.30
C GLY A 143 20.68 -17.65 17.86
N LEU A 144 19.74 -17.86 16.94
CA LEU A 144 18.86 -16.82 16.43
C LEU A 144 17.61 -16.62 17.31
N PRO A 145 16.96 -15.44 17.25
CA PRO A 145 15.60 -15.26 17.75
C PRO A 145 14.63 -16.29 17.19
N LYS A 146 13.66 -16.73 18.00
CA LYS A 146 12.73 -17.82 17.66
C LYS A 146 11.88 -17.51 16.42
N HIS A 147 11.48 -16.26 16.21
CA HIS A 147 10.76 -15.85 14.99
C HIS A 147 11.62 -15.98 13.72
N LEU A 148 12.94 -15.81 13.82
CA LEU A 148 13.88 -15.98 12.70
C LEU A 148 14.23 -17.45 12.49
N GLN A 149 14.38 -18.24 13.56
CA GLN A 149 14.45 -19.70 13.49
C GLN A 149 13.25 -20.29 12.74
N PHE A 150 12.05 -19.76 13.01
CA PHE A 150 10.83 -20.16 12.31
C PHE A 150 10.90 -19.85 10.81
N VAL A 151 11.37 -18.66 10.42
CA VAL A 151 11.57 -18.31 9.01
C VAL A 151 12.59 -19.23 8.32
N ALA A 152 13.73 -19.48 8.95
CA ALA A 152 14.74 -20.42 8.46
C ALA A 152 14.17 -21.83 8.26
N ALA A 153 13.36 -22.30 9.21
CA ALA A 153 12.71 -23.60 9.14
C ALA A 153 11.67 -23.70 8.01
N LEU A 154 10.91 -22.64 7.75
CA LEU A 154 9.97 -22.58 6.62
C LEU A 154 10.71 -22.68 5.28
N LEU A 155 11.80 -21.91 5.12
CA LEU A 155 12.61 -21.92 3.90
C LEU A 155 13.24 -23.29 3.66
N GLN A 156 13.88 -23.87 4.67
CA GLN A 156 14.50 -25.19 4.56
C GLN A 156 13.48 -26.26 4.20
N ARG A 157 12.35 -26.31 4.93
CA ARG A 157 11.33 -27.35 4.76
C ARG A 157 10.74 -27.40 3.36
N VAL A 158 10.62 -26.25 2.69
CA VAL A 158 10.05 -26.17 1.33
C VAL A 158 11.12 -26.30 0.24
N LEU A 159 12.27 -25.64 0.40
CA LEU A 159 13.29 -25.54 -0.65
C LEU A 159 14.34 -26.65 -0.59
N ALA A 160 14.57 -27.21 0.60
CA ALA A 160 15.50 -28.29 0.87
C ALA A 160 14.82 -29.41 1.67
N PRO A 161 13.75 -30.04 1.13
CA PRO A 161 12.99 -31.05 1.84
C PRO A 161 13.88 -32.24 2.20
N GLY A 162 13.84 -32.66 3.46
CA GLY A 162 14.66 -33.76 4.00
C GLY A 162 15.90 -33.31 4.76
N ALA A 163 16.30 -32.05 4.65
CA ALA A 163 17.24 -31.46 5.59
C ALA A 163 16.51 -31.10 6.89
N GLY A 164 17.07 -31.51 8.03
CA GLY A 164 16.57 -31.09 9.34
C GLY A 164 17.20 -29.77 9.76
N ILE A 165 16.45 -28.94 10.49
CA ILE A 165 16.98 -27.76 11.16
C ILE A 165 16.77 -27.92 12.66
N ASP A 166 17.84 -27.71 13.41
CA ASP A 166 17.76 -27.74 14.86
C ASP A 166 17.22 -26.40 15.37
N THR A 167 15.97 -26.42 15.86
CA THR A 167 15.22 -25.24 16.30
C THR A 167 14.71 -25.42 17.72
N ASP A 168 14.44 -24.31 18.40
CA ASP A 168 13.85 -24.25 19.74
C ASP A 168 12.49 -24.98 19.78
N ASP A 169 12.17 -25.57 20.94
CA ASP A 169 10.93 -26.32 21.15
C ASP A 169 9.66 -25.49 20.88
N ALA A 170 9.70 -24.18 21.15
CA ALA A 170 8.61 -23.27 20.83
C ALA A 170 8.37 -23.17 19.31
N VAL A 171 9.45 -23.12 18.52
CA VAL A 171 9.38 -23.06 17.06
C VAL A 171 8.83 -24.37 16.51
N ARG A 172 9.33 -25.50 17.02
CA ARG A 172 8.84 -26.84 16.67
C ARG A 172 7.36 -27.01 17.00
N ALA A 173 6.90 -26.46 18.13
CA ALA A 173 5.50 -26.50 18.52
C ALA A 173 4.60 -25.69 17.56
N GLU A 174 5.05 -24.50 17.11
CA GLU A 174 4.31 -23.70 16.12
C GLU A 174 4.27 -24.38 14.74
N LEU A 175 5.38 -24.95 14.28
CA LEU A 175 5.41 -25.75 13.04
C LEU A 175 4.47 -26.96 13.14
N GLY A 176 4.47 -27.66 14.28
CA GLY A 176 3.55 -28.76 14.52
C GLY A 176 2.07 -28.35 14.57
N ARG A 177 1.75 -27.10 14.93
CA ARG A 177 0.37 -26.58 14.81
C ARG A 177 -0.01 -26.34 13.36
N ILE A 178 0.91 -25.82 12.55
CA ILE A 178 0.70 -25.66 11.10
C ILE A 178 0.42 -27.03 10.48
N ASP A 179 1.18 -28.06 10.85
CA ASP A 179 1.02 -29.43 10.33
C ASP A 179 -0.38 -30.00 10.60
N ARG A 180 -0.97 -29.69 11.75
CA ARG A 180 -2.34 -30.13 12.11
C ARG A 180 -3.44 -29.44 11.31
N LEU A 181 -3.14 -28.33 10.63
CA LEU A 181 -4.09 -27.66 9.73
C LEU A 181 -4.11 -28.30 8.32
N GLY A 182 -3.17 -29.20 8.02
CA GLY A 182 -3.11 -29.98 6.80
C GLY A 182 -3.94 -31.27 6.89
N ASP A 183 -4.37 -31.78 5.75
CA ASP A 183 -4.95 -33.13 5.67
C ASP A 183 -3.84 -34.16 5.93
N PRO A 184 -4.16 -35.36 6.46
CA PRO A 184 -3.18 -36.42 6.68
C PRO A 184 -2.38 -36.73 5.40
N GLY A 185 -1.06 -36.48 5.43
CA GLY A 185 -0.16 -36.71 4.29
C GLY A 185 0.00 -35.52 3.33
N ALA A 186 -0.69 -34.40 3.54
CA ALA A 186 -0.54 -33.18 2.74
C ALA A 186 0.18 -32.09 3.54
N ASP A 187 1.39 -31.71 3.11
CA ASP A 187 2.11 -30.60 3.74
C ASP A 187 1.36 -29.28 3.48
N PRO A 188 0.85 -28.59 4.53
CA PRO A 188 0.12 -27.34 4.39
C PRO A 188 0.97 -26.22 3.76
N LEU A 189 2.29 -26.26 3.88
CA LEU A 189 3.20 -25.30 3.25
C LEU A 189 3.23 -25.44 1.72
N ARG A 190 2.84 -26.60 1.16
CA ARG A 190 2.63 -26.73 -0.30
C ARG A 190 1.49 -25.83 -0.79
N ARG A 191 0.52 -25.48 0.05
CA ARG A 191 -0.55 -24.52 -0.30
C ARG A 191 -0.01 -23.09 -0.44
N ILE A 192 1.18 -22.82 0.10
CA ILE A 192 1.87 -21.53 0.00
C ILE A 192 2.79 -21.52 -1.23
N SER A 193 3.63 -22.55 -1.38
CA SER A 193 4.65 -22.58 -2.43
C SER A 193 4.11 -23.00 -3.79
N ALA A 194 3.18 -23.96 -3.87
CA ALA A 194 2.71 -24.46 -5.15
C ALA A 194 2.00 -23.34 -5.97
N PRO A 195 2.29 -23.23 -7.28
CA PRO A 195 1.55 -22.33 -8.13
C PRO A 195 0.13 -22.82 -8.28
N ASP A 196 -0.82 -21.90 -8.12
CA ASP A 196 -2.24 -22.18 -8.25
C ASP A 196 -2.84 -21.24 -9.29
N ARG A 197 -3.23 -21.81 -10.43
CA ARG A 197 -3.80 -21.06 -11.55
C ARG A 197 -5.25 -20.64 -11.31
N SER A 198 -5.96 -21.25 -10.35
CA SER A 198 -7.34 -20.86 -10.03
C SER A 198 -7.42 -19.67 -9.07
N ARG A 199 -6.29 -19.14 -8.60
CA ARG A 199 -6.23 -18.05 -7.62
C ARG A 199 -5.31 -16.95 -8.11
N SER A 200 -5.68 -15.70 -7.84
CA SER A 200 -4.79 -14.56 -8.12
C SER A 200 -3.55 -14.60 -7.22
N GLN A 201 -2.45 -14.01 -7.66
CA GLN A 201 -1.22 -13.96 -6.88
C GLN A 201 -1.39 -13.18 -5.56
N LEU A 202 -2.25 -12.16 -5.54
CA LEU A 202 -2.61 -11.43 -4.30
C LEU A 202 -3.32 -12.35 -3.30
N LEU A 203 -4.30 -13.15 -3.74
CA LEU A 203 -4.98 -14.11 -2.86
C LEU A 203 -4.03 -15.19 -2.33
N ARG A 204 -3.00 -15.58 -3.11
CA ARG A 204 -1.96 -16.49 -2.64
C ARG A 204 -1.12 -15.86 -1.53
N LEU A 205 -0.73 -14.59 -1.65
CA LEU A 205 -0.06 -13.83 -0.58
C LEU A 205 -0.92 -13.75 0.69
N GLU A 206 -2.20 -13.37 0.57
CA GLU A 206 -3.11 -13.26 1.71
C GLU A 206 -3.34 -14.61 2.43
N ARG A 207 -3.39 -15.72 1.67
CA ARG A 207 -3.45 -17.07 2.26
C ARG A 207 -2.17 -17.45 3.00
N ALA A 208 -1.00 -17.08 2.46
CA ALA A 208 0.27 -17.31 3.13
C ALA A 208 0.35 -16.54 4.45
N LEU A 209 -0.08 -15.27 4.45
CA LEU A 209 -0.20 -14.45 5.65
C LEU A 209 -1.19 -15.05 6.65
N ALA A 210 -2.37 -15.48 6.21
CA ALA A 210 -3.37 -16.09 7.08
C ALA A 210 -2.83 -17.35 7.80
N LEU A 211 -1.93 -18.11 7.17
CA LEU A 211 -1.33 -19.31 7.75
C LEU A 211 -0.13 -18.99 8.65
N LEU A 212 0.74 -18.07 8.25
CA LEU A 212 2.07 -17.88 8.86
C LEU A 212 2.17 -16.69 9.81
N LEU A 213 1.30 -15.68 9.69
CA LEU A 213 1.41 -14.44 10.47
C LEU A 213 1.23 -14.68 11.97
N ALA A 214 0.18 -15.39 12.37
CA ALA A 214 -0.09 -15.61 13.79
C ALA A 214 0.99 -16.46 14.50
N PRO A 215 1.50 -17.58 13.92
CA PRO A 215 2.68 -18.27 14.44
C PRO A 215 3.90 -17.37 14.59
N TYR A 216 4.20 -16.56 13.57
CA TYR A 216 5.34 -15.64 13.59
C TYR A 216 5.21 -14.59 14.68
N GLU A 217 4.04 -13.95 14.82
CA GLU A 217 3.79 -12.92 15.84
C GLU A 217 3.89 -13.45 17.27
N ARG A 218 3.45 -14.70 17.51
CA ARG A 218 3.61 -15.33 18.83
C ARG A 218 5.07 -15.57 19.18
N LEU A 219 5.88 -15.99 18.21
CA LEU A 219 7.32 -16.18 18.42
C LEU A 219 8.03 -14.83 18.59
N LEU A 220 7.65 -13.82 17.80
CA LEU A 220 8.16 -12.47 17.90
C LEU A 220 7.86 -11.86 19.29
N ALA A 221 6.63 -12.03 19.78
CA ALA A 221 6.22 -11.58 21.11
C ALA A 221 7.01 -12.30 22.23
N ARG A 222 7.30 -13.60 22.06
CA ARG A 222 8.15 -14.36 22.99
C ARG A 222 9.59 -13.87 23.00
N ASP A 223 10.15 -13.57 21.84
CA ASP A 223 11.49 -13.01 21.73
C ASP A 223 11.56 -11.60 22.35
N ALA A 224 10.54 -10.76 22.14
CA ALA A 224 10.43 -9.45 22.77
C ALA A 224 10.31 -9.55 24.30
N SER A 225 9.50 -10.51 24.80
CA SER A 225 9.33 -10.75 26.23
C SER A 225 10.60 -11.27 26.89
N ALA A 226 11.34 -12.17 26.22
CA ALA A 226 12.61 -12.70 26.71
C ALA A 226 13.70 -11.62 26.84
N ARG A 227 13.57 -10.51 26.11
CA ARG A 227 14.47 -9.35 26.14
C ARG A 227 13.95 -8.17 26.97
N GLY A 228 12.84 -8.34 27.68
CA GLY A 228 12.27 -7.30 28.55
C GLY A 228 11.58 -6.13 27.84
N LEU A 229 11.22 -6.27 26.56
CA LEU A 229 10.63 -5.21 25.72
C LEU A 229 9.09 -5.15 25.81
N THR A 230 8.50 -5.51 26.95
CA THR A 230 7.03 -5.50 27.13
C THR A 230 6.58 -4.46 28.14
N ASP A 231 6.19 -3.28 27.65
CA ASP A 231 5.11 -2.50 28.27
C ASP A 231 4.14 -1.95 27.19
N ARG A 232 2.99 -2.62 27.07
CA ARG A 232 1.72 -1.97 26.71
C ARG A 232 0.78 -2.28 27.85
N GLY A 233 0.74 -1.38 28.82
CA GLY A 233 -0.06 -1.48 30.03
C GLY A 233 -1.48 -1.97 29.78
N GLU A 234 -1.78 -3.15 30.33
CA GLU A 234 -3.15 -3.57 30.62
C GLU A 234 -3.53 -3.01 32.00
N LEU A 235 -4.46 -2.07 31.98
CA LEU A 235 -5.22 -1.63 33.14
C LEU A 235 -5.90 -2.84 33.78
N SER A 236 -5.54 -3.09 35.03
CA SER A 236 -6.19 -4.06 35.89
C SER A 236 -7.61 -3.62 36.26
N GLY A 237 -8.54 -4.56 36.12
CA GLY A 237 -9.75 -4.69 36.95
C GLY A 237 -11.07 -4.78 36.17
N PRO A 238 -12.13 -5.43 36.70
CA PRO A 238 -12.26 -6.08 38.02
C PRO A 238 -12.73 -7.55 37.96
N GLY A 239 -12.36 -8.36 38.95
CA GLY A 239 -12.94 -9.69 39.10
C GLY A 239 -12.21 -10.58 40.10
N ASP A 240 -12.47 -10.37 41.39
CA ASP A 240 -12.45 -11.47 42.37
C ASP A 240 -13.89 -12.03 42.39
N PRO A 241 -14.11 -13.35 42.36
CA PRO A 241 -13.88 -14.12 43.58
C PRO A 241 -13.34 -15.55 43.37
N ALA A 242 -12.69 -16.02 44.44
CA ALA A 242 -12.66 -17.41 44.90
C ALA A 242 -11.72 -18.40 44.19
N SER A 243 -10.60 -18.69 44.86
CA SER A 243 -10.33 -20.08 45.24
C SER A 243 -9.56 -20.15 46.57
N HIS A 244 -10.26 -20.64 47.59
CA HIS A 244 -9.68 -21.28 48.75
C HIS A 244 -8.88 -22.51 48.32
N ALA A 245 -7.71 -22.76 48.92
CA ALA A 245 -7.39 -24.02 49.61
C ALA A 245 -5.93 -24.08 50.11
N PHE A 246 -5.81 -24.25 51.43
CA PHE A 246 -4.78 -25.01 52.18
C PHE A 246 -3.30 -24.56 52.05
N GLY A 247 -2.61 -24.10 53.11
CA GLY A 247 -2.40 -24.73 54.43
C GLY A 247 -1.21 -25.71 54.32
N ALA A 248 -0.20 -25.78 55.18
CA ALA A 248 0.14 -25.15 56.45
C ALA A 248 1.62 -25.51 56.79
N SER A 249 2.21 -24.79 57.77
CA SER A 249 3.41 -25.04 58.61
C SER A 249 4.46 -23.93 58.43
N GLY A 250 4.66 -22.98 59.36
CA GLY A 250 5.03 -23.17 60.77
C GLY A 250 6.56 -23.39 60.84
N GLY A 251 7.42 -22.58 61.44
CA GLY A 251 7.29 -21.48 62.39
C GLY A 251 8.63 -20.71 62.50
N PRO A 252 8.82 -19.88 63.53
CA PRO A 252 9.63 -18.66 63.50
C PRO A 252 11.00 -18.77 64.19
N GLY A 253 11.90 -17.82 63.92
CA GLY A 253 13.16 -17.67 64.65
C GLY A 253 13.95 -16.43 64.20
N ASP A 254 13.64 -15.30 64.82
CA ASP A 254 14.47 -14.08 64.90
C ASP A 254 15.46 -14.25 66.08
N PRO A 255 16.36 -13.31 66.41
CA PRO A 255 17.33 -12.51 65.64
C PRO A 255 18.76 -12.70 66.22
N ASP A 256 19.73 -11.90 65.75
CA ASP A 256 20.81 -11.24 66.52
C ASP A 256 22.24 -11.31 65.96
N ALA A 257 22.93 -10.18 66.26
CA ALA A 257 24.36 -9.87 66.23
C ALA A 257 24.90 -9.30 64.89
N LEU A 258 24.93 -7.96 64.74
CA LEU A 258 25.97 -7.02 65.24
C LEU A 258 27.24 -7.07 64.38
N ALA A 259 27.51 -5.99 63.63
CA ALA A 259 28.54 -4.96 63.92
C ALA A 259 29.94 -5.44 63.44
N GLU A 260 30.85 -4.67 62.86
CA GLU A 260 31.13 -3.24 62.72
C GLU A 260 32.25 -3.19 61.63
N ALA A 261 32.17 -2.28 60.66
CA ALA A 261 32.99 -1.08 60.54
C ALA A 261 34.51 -1.27 60.32
N ALA A 262 35.03 -0.61 59.27
CA ALA A 262 36.33 0.08 59.13
C ALA A 262 36.85 -0.04 57.67
N THR A 263 36.59 0.94 56.80
CA THR A 263 37.45 2.10 56.48
C THR A 263 38.72 1.78 55.68
N GLY A 264 38.88 2.46 54.54
CA GLY A 264 40.17 2.56 53.84
C GLY A 264 40.06 3.07 52.41
N GLU A 265 40.03 4.40 52.25
CA GLU A 265 40.28 5.09 50.97
C GLU A 265 41.77 4.95 50.57
N HIS A 266 42.09 4.73 49.29
CA HIS A 266 42.87 5.68 48.48
C HIS A 266 43.11 5.17 47.05
N ALA A 267 43.08 6.13 46.13
CA ALA A 267 43.28 6.02 44.70
C ALA A 267 44.73 5.72 44.30
N GLY A 268 44.89 5.06 43.14
CA GLY A 268 46.16 4.89 42.44
C GLY A 268 45.87 4.57 40.97
N ASP A 269 46.43 5.40 40.10
CA ASP A 269 46.11 5.58 38.68
C ASP A 269 46.98 4.70 37.75
N ALA A 270 46.46 4.47 36.54
CA ALA A 270 47.10 4.00 35.30
C ALA A 270 47.31 2.48 35.06
N PRO A 271 47.54 2.05 33.80
CA PRO A 271 46.52 1.82 32.76
C PRO A 271 46.57 0.37 32.21
N ALA A 272 45.48 -0.17 31.66
CA ALA A 272 45.51 -1.51 31.04
C ALA A 272 44.60 -1.64 29.81
N ASP A 273 45.09 -2.46 28.90
CA ASP A 273 44.70 -2.80 27.54
C ASP A 273 43.21 -3.11 27.25
N PRO A 274 42.82 -3.08 25.96
CA PRO A 274 41.48 -3.45 25.50
C PRO A 274 41.42 -4.95 25.20
N ASP A 275 40.79 -5.75 26.07
CA ASP A 275 40.08 -6.95 25.62
C ASP A 275 39.07 -7.46 26.65
N ASP A 276 38.12 -8.24 26.14
CA ASP A 276 37.14 -9.09 26.82
C ASP A 276 35.81 -8.49 27.32
N GLY A 277 34.81 -8.59 26.44
CA GLY A 277 33.83 -9.67 26.62
C GLY A 277 32.90 -9.57 27.83
N ALA A 278 32.11 -8.51 27.94
CA ALA A 278 30.98 -8.47 28.86
C ALA A 278 29.73 -9.12 28.24
N GLY A 279 29.65 -10.46 28.37
CA GLY A 279 28.38 -11.16 28.27
C GLY A 279 27.42 -10.63 29.34
N ALA A 280 26.29 -10.07 28.90
CA ALA A 280 25.27 -9.54 29.80
C ALA A 280 24.74 -10.64 30.73
N ARG A 281 24.93 -10.45 32.04
CA ARG A 281 24.36 -11.32 33.07
C ARG A 281 22.84 -11.22 33.07
N PRO A 282 22.10 -12.31 33.35
CA PRO A 282 20.65 -12.28 33.39
C PRO A 282 20.21 -11.54 34.66
N GLY A 283 19.58 -10.38 34.50
CA GLY A 283 18.89 -9.71 35.61
C GLY A 283 18.88 -8.18 35.66
N GLU A 284 19.57 -7.46 34.77
CA GLU A 284 19.50 -5.99 34.80
C GLU A 284 18.28 -5.46 34.04
N ARG A 285 17.25 -5.14 34.83
CA ARG A 285 16.06 -4.39 34.44
C ARG A 285 16.45 -2.94 34.14
N ARG A 286 16.71 -2.62 32.88
CA ARG A 286 16.60 -1.27 32.32
C ARG A 286 16.12 -1.37 30.89
N GLU A 287 14.96 -0.80 30.61
CA GLU A 287 14.53 -0.45 29.25
C GLU A 287 15.53 0.58 28.71
N THR A 288 16.59 0.12 28.04
CA THR A 288 17.47 0.99 27.27
C THR A 288 17.08 0.89 25.80
N SER A 289 16.98 2.05 25.14
CA SER A 289 16.78 2.18 23.69
C SER A 289 17.75 1.31 22.88
N GLU A 290 18.94 1.04 23.44
CA GLU A 290 19.96 0.15 22.89
C GLU A 290 19.47 -1.30 22.66
N GLY A 291 18.60 -1.84 23.51
CA GLY A 291 18.07 -3.21 23.34
C GLY A 291 17.08 -3.35 22.18
N ALA A 292 16.33 -2.29 21.87
CA ALA A 292 15.42 -2.25 20.73
C ALA A 292 16.18 -2.04 19.41
N ASP A 293 17.24 -1.23 19.43
CA ASP A 293 18.11 -0.99 18.28
C ASP A 293 18.94 -2.22 17.91
N LEU A 294 19.47 -2.96 18.89
CA LEU A 294 20.13 -4.26 18.67
C LEU A 294 19.15 -5.32 18.11
N PHE A 295 17.89 -5.31 18.55
CA PHE A 295 16.86 -6.20 18.02
C PHE A 295 16.44 -5.83 16.58
N ALA A 296 16.48 -4.55 16.22
CA ALA A 296 16.32 -4.11 14.84
C ALA A 296 17.54 -4.48 13.98
N ALA A 297 18.75 -4.30 14.50
CA ALA A 297 20.01 -4.63 13.82
C ALA A 297 20.17 -6.14 13.58
N GLU A 298 19.82 -7.01 14.53
CA GLU A 298 19.84 -8.46 14.32
C GLU A 298 18.81 -8.92 13.28
N ARG A 299 17.64 -8.27 13.19
CA ARG A 299 16.65 -8.55 12.15
C ARG A 299 17.13 -8.09 10.78
N ALA A 300 17.70 -6.89 10.70
CA ALA A 300 18.31 -6.39 9.47
C ALA A 300 19.47 -7.29 9.03
N GLY A 301 20.35 -7.66 9.96
CA GLY A 301 21.47 -8.58 9.74
C GLY A 301 21.02 -9.97 9.31
N PHE A 302 19.95 -10.54 9.88
CA PHE A 302 19.40 -11.83 9.43
C PHE A 302 18.78 -11.75 8.02
N VAL A 303 18.08 -10.65 7.69
CA VAL A 303 17.58 -10.43 6.33
C VAL A 303 18.76 -10.30 5.35
N GLU A 304 19.84 -9.63 5.74
CA GLU A 304 21.05 -9.40 4.95
C GLU A 304 22.00 -10.62 4.84
N THR A 305 21.93 -11.57 5.77
CA THR A 305 22.82 -12.76 5.79
C THR A 305 22.12 -14.05 5.40
N VAL A 306 20.88 -14.26 5.85
CA VAL A 306 20.14 -15.54 5.71
C VAL A 306 19.08 -15.48 4.61
N ILE A 307 18.52 -14.30 4.36
CA ILE A 307 17.49 -14.10 3.32
C ILE A 307 18.05 -13.36 2.09
N ALA A 308 19.22 -12.73 2.18
CA ALA A 308 19.81 -11.92 1.12
C ALA A 308 20.18 -12.73 -0.11
N THR A 309 19.21 -12.80 -1.02
CA THR A 309 19.19 -11.98 -2.22
C THR A 309 20.15 -10.76 -2.18
N PRO A 310 21.13 -10.63 -3.08
CA PRO A 310 22.05 -9.47 -3.16
C PRO A 310 21.40 -8.11 -3.53
N MET A 311 20.07 -8.02 -3.56
CA MET A 311 19.35 -6.92 -4.19
C MET A 311 19.21 -5.72 -3.24
N PRO A 312 19.19 -4.48 -3.78
CA PRO A 312 18.60 -3.34 -3.07
C PRO A 312 17.16 -3.67 -2.63
N ALA A 313 16.68 -3.07 -1.53
CA ALA A 313 15.36 -3.34 -0.96
C ALA A 313 14.31 -3.53 -2.05
N HIS A 314 13.53 -4.61 -2.01
CA HIS A 314 12.67 -5.10 -3.10
C HIS A 314 11.79 -4.02 -3.78
N GLY A 315 11.44 -2.95 -3.06
CA GLY A 315 10.75 -1.77 -3.59
C GLY A 315 11.59 -0.87 -4.51
N SER A 316 12.85 -0.60 -4.16
CA SER A 316 13.78 0.25 -4.93
C SER A 316 14.04 -0.32 -6.32
N LEU A 317 14.23 -1.64 -6.41
CA LEU A 317 14.53 -2.31 -7.66
C LEU A 317 13.32 -2.51 -8.57
N ALA A 318 12.14 -2.83 -8.02
CA ALA A 318 10.92 -2.90 -8.81
C ALA A 318 10.54 -1.52 -9.37
N SER A 319 10.74 -0.46 -8.59
CA SER A 319 10.54 0.93 -9.02
C SER A 319 11.55 1.37 -10.09
N ALA A 320 12.83 0.99 -9.95
CA ALA A 320 13.88 1.38 -10.88
C ALA A 320 13.89 0.56 -12.20
N LEU A 321 13.55 -0.73 -12.15
CA LEU A 321 13.53 -1.58 -13.36
C LEU A 321 12.22 -1.48 -14.15
N LEU A 322 11.13 -1.06 -13.52
CA LEU A 322 9.77 -1.06 -14.09
C LEU A 322 8.97 0.19 -13.66
N PRO A 323 9.46 1.40 -13.97
CA PRO A 323 8.86 2.65 -13.50
C PRO A 323 7.41 2.85 -13.97
N ASP A 324 7.05 2.32 -15.14
CA ASP A 324 5.69 2.42 -15.69
C ASP A 324 4.68 1.48 -15.02
N VAL A 325 5.15 0.47 -14.26
CA VAL A 325 4.31 -0.56 -13.63
C VAL A 325 4.02 -0.26 -12.17
N LEU A 326 4.94 0.45 -11.52
CA LEU A 326 4.85 0.91 -10.14
C LEU A 326 5.12 2.42 -10.15
N PRO A 327 4.08 3.27 -10.30
CA PRO A 327 4.29 4.72 -10.23
C PRO A 327 4.97 5.08 -8.90
N ASP A 328 5.84 6.09 -8.98
CA ASP A 328 6.81 6.49 -7.96
C ASP A 328 6.19 6.52 -6.55
N LEU A 329 6.59 5.55 -5.72
CA LEU A 329 6.28 5.53 -4.29
C LEU A 329 7.23 6.46 -3.50
N ALA A 330 8.20 7.08 -4.18
CA ALA A 330 9.15 8.01 -3.58
C ALA A 330 8.51 9.31 -3.07
N ASP A 331 7.37 9.73 -3.63
CA ASP A 331 6.62 10.90 -3.15
C ASP A 331 5.72 10.60 -1.93
N GLU A 332 5.52 9.32 -1.57
CA GLU A 332 4.72 8.91 -0.40
C GLU A 332 5.55 8.58 0.86
N GLY A 333 6.89 8.70 0.84
CA GLY A 333 7.74 8.07 1.86
C GLY A 333 8.88 8.86 2.52
N LEU A 334 9.42 9.96 1.95
CA LEU A 334 10.69 10.53 2.46
C LEU A 334 10.80 12.06 2.52
N ALA A 335 9.71 12.80 2.27
CA ALA A 335 9.69 14.25 2.47
C ALA A 335 8.96 14.62 3.76
N ASP A 336 9.64 14.51 4.92
CA ASP A 336 9.67 15.53 5.99
C ASP A 336 10.28 14.97 7.28
N SER A 337 11.59 15.12 7.45
CA SER A 337 12.24 14.96 8.77
C SER A 337 13.43 15.88 8.96
N GLY A 338 13.43 17.05 8.31
CA GLY A 338 14.65 17.86 8.24
C GLY A 338 14.45 19.29 7.79
N ARG A 339 13.56 20.03 8.45
CA ARG A 339 13.69 21.48 8.78
C ARG A 339 12.31 22.09 8.98
N ARG A 340 11.95 22.35 10.24
CA ARG A 340 11.54 23.67 10.72
C ARG A 340 11.46 23.62 12.24
N GLY A 341 12.15 24.57 12.86
CA GLY A 341 12.21 24.71 14.30
C GLY A 341 10.84 24.93 14.91
N ASP A 342 10.77 24.57 16.19
CA ASP A 342 9.72 24.95 17.11
C ASP A 342 9.25 26.40 16.89
N PRO A 343 7.94 26.59 16.89
CA PRO A 343 7.37 27.54 17.82
C PRO A 343 6.45 26.79 18.78
N ALA A 344 6.66 27.10 20.05
CA ALA A 344 5.88 26.63 21.17
C ALA A 344 4.37 26.84 20.98
N GLY A 345 3.59 25.81 21.36
CA GLY A 345 2.16 25.91 21.71
C GLY A 345 1.19 25.51 20.61
N GLY A 346 0.57 24.33 20.73
CA GLY A 346 -0.59 23.99 19.90
C GLY A 346 -1.01 22.52 19.98
N ALA A 347 -2.21 22.30 20.52
CA ALA A 347 -3.09 21.14 20.43
C ALA A 347 -2.47 19.75 20.19
N VAL A 348 -2.58 18.88 21.20
CA VAL A 348 -2.37 17.44 21.11
C VAL A 348 -3.33 16.86 20.05
N VAL A 349 -2.83 16.63 18.83
CA VAL A 349 -3.54 15.87 17.79
C VAL A 349 -3.73 14.46 18.32
N ARG A 350 -4.96 14.14 18.76
CA ARG A 350 -5.35 12.78 19.13
C ARG A 350 -5.27 11.90 17.89
N THR A 351 -4.23 11.08 17.79
CA THR A 351 -4.07 10.11 16.72
C THR A 351 -5.19 9.07 16.78
N VAL A 352 -6.14 9.16 15.86
CA VAL A 352 -7.18 8.13 15.71
C VAL A 352 -6.53 6.84 15.23
N ALA A 353 -6.70 5.75 15.98
CA ALA A 353 -6.11 4.45 15.64
C ALA A 353 -6.59 3.97 14.24
N PRO A 354 -5.69 3.50 13.34
CA PRO A 354 -6.04 3.00 12.00
C PRO A 354 -7.12 1.90 11.97
N ALA A 355 -7.33 1.19 13.08
CA ALA A 355 -8.39 0.21 13.23
C ALA A 355 -9.81 0.82 13.32
N ASP A 356 -9.95 2.02 13.90
CA ASP A 356 -11.25 2.72 14.00
C ASP A 356 -11.74 3.17 12.62
N TYR A 357 -10.83 3.74 11.82
CA TYR A 357 -11.12 4.12 10.43
C TYR A 357 -11.61 2.91 9.60
N ARG A 358 -10.90 1.78 9.65
CA ARG A 358 -11.28 0.57 8.88
C ARG A 358 -12.62 -0.01 9.34
N ARG A 359 -12.90 -0.03 10.64
CA ARG A 359 -14.20 -0.49 11.15
C ARG A 359 -15.34 0.41 10.68
N ARG A 360 -15.13 1.72 10.64
CA ARG A 360 -16.09 2.67 10.06
C ARG A 360 -16.31 2.44 8.57
N LEU A 361 -15.23 2.22 7.82
CA LEU A 361 -15.31 1.88 6.40
C LEU A 361 -16.14 0.61 6.16
N GLU A 362 -15.89 -0.45 6.91
CA GLU A 362 -16.62 -1.72 6.74
C GLU A 362 -18.11 -1.56 7.04
N ARG A 363 -18.47 -0.80 8.09
CA ARG A 363 -19.88 -0.49 8.41
C ARG A 363 -20.60 0.29 7.31
N ARG A 364 -19.86 1.06 6.51
CA ARG A 364 -20.41 1.93 5.45
C ARG A 364 -20.13 1.43 4.04
N ARG A 365 -19.63 0.20 3.91
CA ARG A 365 -19.28 -0.41 2.62
C ARG A 365 -20.44 -0.39 1.62
N ALA A 366 -21.67 -0.64 2.07
CA ALA A 366 -22.85 -0.61 1.21
C ALA A 366 -23.08 0.77 0.57
N ALA A 367 -22.97 1.85 1.35
CA ALA A 367 -23.12 3.22 0.86
C ALA A 367 -21.97 3.61 -0.10
N ILE A 368 -20.74 3.15 0.19
CA ILE A 368 -19.58 3.36 -0.69
C ILE A 368 -19.81 2.69 -2.05
N GLU A 369 -20.28 1.44 -2.05
CA GLU A 369 -20.57 0.70 -3.28
C GLU A 369 -21.76 1.28 -4.05
N GLU A 370 -22.70 1.96 -3.40
CA GLU A 370 -23.80 2.63 -4.08
C GLU A 370 -23.32 3.81 -4.94
N VAL A 371 -22.49 4.69 -4.37
CA VAL A 371 -21.87 5.78 -5.13
C VAL A 371 -20.96 5.23 -6.24
N ARG A 372 -20.21 4.15 -5.99
CA ARG A 372 -19.39 3.49 -7.02
C ARG A 372 -20.24 2.90 -8.16
N ARG A 373 -21.40 2.31 -7.86
CA ARG A 373 -22.32 1.76 -8.87
C ARG A 373 -22.83 2.84 -9.82
N LEU A 374 -23.07 4.06 -9.33
CA LEU A 374 -23.45 5.19 -10.17
C LEU A 374 -22.37 5.50 -11.21
N TRP A 375 -21.11 5.57 -10.77
CA TRP A 375 -19.99 5.79 -11.68
C TRP A 375 -19.75 4.61 -12.62
N TRP A 376 -19.93 3.38 -12.16
CA TRP A 376 -19.84 2.20 -13.02
C TRP A 376 -20.89 2.22 -14.14
N ARG A 377 -22.09 2.75 -13.90
CA ARG A 377 -23.13 2.95 -14.92
C ARG A 377 -22.62 3.91 -16.01
N ILE A 378 -22.03 5.04 -15.61
CA ILE A 378 -21.45 6.05 -16.52
C ILE A 378 -20.30 5.46 -17.34
N VAL A 379 -19.36 4.75 -16.67
CA VAL A 379 -18.23 4.07 -17.32
C VAL A 379 -18.73 3.05 -18.33
N SER A 380 -19.70 2.22 -17.94
CA SER A 380 -20.27 1.17 -18.79
C SER A 380 -20.94 1.77 -20.02
N GLU A 381 -21.70 2.86 -19.87
CA GLU A 381 -22.31 3.56 -21.00
C GLU A 381 -21.25 4.09 -21.97
N ARG A 382 -20.17 4.69 -21.46
CA ARG A 382 -19.07 5.19 -22.31
C ARG A 382 -18.30 4.08 -23.03
N LEU A 383 -18.27 2.87 -22.46
CA LEU A 383 -17.68 1.70 -23.10
C LEU A 383 -18.54 1.12 -24.25
N VAL A 384 -19.85 1.41 -24.30
CA VAL A 384 -20.73 0.88 -25.35
C VAL A 384 -20.37 1.45 -26.73
N ARG A 385 -19.76 0.61 -27.57
CA ARG A 385 -19.48 0.94 -28.97
C ARG A 385 -20.74 0.75 -29.82
N ARG A 386 -21.19 1.78 -30.55
CA ARG A 386 -22.29 1.62 -31.51
C ARG A 386 -21.75 1.29 -32.91
N PRO A 387 -22.41 0.36 -33.64
CA PRO A 387 -22.10 0.14 -35.04
C PRO A 387 -22.44 1.41 -35.82
N ALA A 388 -21.47 1.92 -36.57
CA ALA A 388 -21.58 3.05 -37.47
C ALA A 388 -21.02 2.65 -38.84
N ASN A 389 -21.46 3.31 -39.90
CA ASN A 389 -20.87 3.07 -41.21
C ASN A 389 -19.58 3.91 -41.35
N GLY A 390 -18.54 3.31 -41.93
CA GLY A 390 -17.33 4.02 -42.31
C GLY A 390 -17.64 5.19 -43.25
N ARG A 391 -16.87 6.28 -43.13
CA ARG A 391 -17.08 7.50 -43.94
C ARG A 391 -16.50 7.40 -45.34
N ARG A 392 -15.57 6.46 -45.58
CA ARG A 392 -14.90 6.27 -46.86
C ARG A 392 -15.44 5.02 -47.54
N ALA A 393 -15.63 5.14 -48.85
CA ALA A 393 -15.97 4.00 -49.68
C ALA A 393 -14.69 3.22 -50.02
N GLU A 394 -14.70 1.94 -49.72
CA GLU A 394 -13.64 0.97 -49.95
C GLU A 394 -14.04 -0.04 -51.03
N PRO A 395 -13.07 -0.73 -51.64
CA PRO A 395 -13.36 -1.72 -52.67
C PRO A 395 -14.14 -2.93 -52.17
N GLU A 396 -14.05 -3.23 -50.87
CA GLU A 396 -14.71 -4.36 -50.21
C GLU A 396 -15.27 -3.90 -48.84
N GLY A 397 -16.54 -4.23 -48.55
CA GLY A 397 -17.21 -3.84 -47.32
C GLY A 397 -18.64 -4.38 -47.21
N ASP A 398 -19.32 -4.03 -46.12
CA ASP A 398 -20.59 -4.67 -45.72
C ASP A 398 -21.84 -4.00 -46.31
N LEU A 399 -21.75 -2.71 -46.65
CA LEU A 399 -22.87 -1.89 -47.12
C LEU A 399 -22.48 -1.13 -48.39
N LEU A 400 -23.34 -1.12 -49.41
CA LEU A 400 -23.14 -0.31 -50.61
C LEU A 400 -23.30 1.19 -50.29
N ASP A 401 -22.36 2.00 -50.77
CA ASP A 401 -22.46 3.46 -50.70
C ASP A 401 -23.34 4.01 -51.83
N GLY A 402 -24.61 4.29 -51.52
CA GLY A 402 -25.57 4.82 -52.48
C GLY A 402 -25.20 6.20 -53.05
N GLU A 403 -24.43 7.01 -52.31
CA GLU A 403 -24.01 8.35 -52.77
C GLU A 403 -22.79 8.26 -53.71
N ALA A 404 -22.02 7.18 -53.64
CA ALA A 404 -20.86 6.95 -54.49
C ALA A 404 -21.20 6.30 -55.84
N LEU A 405 -22.47 5.94 -56.10
CA LEU A 405 -22.88 5.14 -57.27
C LEU A 405 -22.43 5.75 -58.61
N ALA A 406 -22.59 7.07 -58.77
CA ALA A 406 -22.19 7.77 -59.99
C ALA A 406 -20.67 7.71 -60.23
N ARG A 407 -19.88 7.84 -59.16
CA ARG A 407 -18.42 7.71 -59.19
C ARG A 407 -17.99 6.28 -59.53
N ILE A 408 -18.63 5.29 -58.91
CA ILE A 408 -18.35 3.86 -59.16
C ILE A 408 -18.56 3.52 -60.64
N VAL A 409 -19.65 3.98 -61.25
CA VAL A 409 -19.93 3.76 -62.67
C VAL A 409 -18.87 4.44 -63.56
N ALA A 410 -18.44 5.65 -63.22
CA ALA A 410 -17.40 6.37 -63.95
C ALA A 410 -16.03 5.66 -63.85
N GLU A 411 -15.62 5.25 -62.66
CA GLU A 411 -14.36 4.51 -62.40
C GLU A 411 -14.34 3.15 -63.10
N THR A 412 -15.48 2.44 -63.10
CA THR A 412 -15.62 1.16 -63.80
C THR A 412 -15.47 1.33 -65.31
N ARG A 413 -16.09 2.37 -65.89
CA ARG A 413 -15.94 2.72 -67.32
C ARG A 413 -14.54 3.16 -67.68
N ALA A 414 -13.81 3.76 -66.74
CA ALA A 414 -12.40 4.12 -66.88
C ALA A 414 -11.44 2.92 -66.73
N GLY A 415 -11.96 1.71 -66.49
CA GLY A 415 -11.15 0.47 -66.41
C GLY A 415 -10.61 0.15 -65.02
N VAL A 416 -11.05 0.84 -63.96
CA VAL A 416 -10.68 0.51 -62.58
C VAL A 416 -11.38 -0.78 -62.17
N ARG A 417 -10.61 -1.85 -61.91
CA ARG A 417 -11.14 -3.19 -61.61
C ARG A 417 -11.88 -3.31 -60.27
N ARG A 418 -11.56 -2.44 -59.31
CA ARG A 418 -12.08 -2.49 -57.94
C ARG A 418 -12.36 -1.07 -57.41
N PRO A 419 -13.43 -0.42 -57.88
CA PRO A 419 -13.82 0.91 -57.40
C PRO A 419 -14.27 0.86 -55.94
N GLY A 420 -14.08 1.96 -55.20
CA GLY A 420 -14.50 2.08 -53.81
C GLY A 420 -16.02 2.17 -53.71
N ALA A 421 -16.69 1.04 -53.57
CA ALA A 421 -18.14 0.91 -53.67
C ALA A 421 -18.85 0.64 -52.33
N PHE A 422 -18.11 0.21 -51.31
CA PHE A 422 -18.68 -0.30 -50.07
C PHE A 422 -18.20 0.50 -48.86
N ARG A 423 -19.06 0.69 -47.86
CA ARG A 423 -18.70 1.18 -46.53
C ARG A 423 -18.59 -0.04 -45.60
N ARG A 424 -17.51 -0.12 -44.84
CA ARG A 424 -17.36 -1.11 -43.75
C ARG A 424 -18.16 -0.68 -42.53
N ARG A 425 -18.72 -1.65 -41.79
CA ARG A 425 -19.24 -1.38 -40.44
C ARG A 425 -18.06 -1.12 -39.52
N GLU A 426 -18.00 0.08 -38.97
CA GLU A 426 -17.04 0.50 -37.96
C GLU A 426 -17.75 0.59 -36.61
N HIS A 427 -17.11 0.12 -35.55
CA HIS A 427 -17.59 0.36 -34.20
C HIS A 427 -17.04 1.70 -33.72
N ARG A 428 -17.88 2.73 -33.64
CA ARG A 428 -17.48 4.05 -33.14
C ARG A 428 -17.95 4.26 -31.70
N PRO A 429 -17.11 4.90 -30.85
CA PRO A 429 -17.56 5.36 -29.55
C PRO A 429 -18.68 6.39 -29.71
N ARG A 430 -19.58 6.44 -28.75
CA ARG A 430 -20.71 7.38 -28.74
C ARG A 430 -20.18 8.83 -28.73
N ARG A 431 -20.83 9.74 -29.46
CA ARG A 431 -20.43 11.16 -29.51
C ARG A 431 -20.60 11.81 -28.14
N ARG A 432 -19.57 12.60 -27.78
CA ARG A 432 -19.41 13.40 -26.56
C ARG A 432 -20.55 14.42 -26.43
N SER A 433 -21.30 14.37 -25.33
CA SER A 433 -22.32 15.39 -25.01
C SER A 433 -22.04 16.13 -23.69
N ALA A 434 -21.11 15.65 -22.87
CA ALA A 434 -20.94 16.14 -21.51
C ALA A 434 -19.47 16.17 -21.06
N PRO A 435 -19.10 17.13 -20.19
CA PRO A 435 -17.77 17.19 -19.58
C PRO A 435 -17.50 15.89 -18.82
N GLY A 436 -16.50 15.12 -19.25
CA GLY A 436 -16.19 13.83 -18.63
C GLY A 436 -15.38 13.95 -17.33
N ARG A 437 -14.79 15.12 -17.06
CA ARG A 437 -14.00 15.37 -15.84
C ARG A 437 -14.80 16.16 -14.82
N THR A 438 -14.75 15.76 -13.57
CA THR A 438 -15.50 16.37 -12.46
C THR A 438 -14.61 16.62 -11.24
N ASP A 439 -14.70 17.83 -10.71
CA ASP A 439 -14.01 18.25 -9.50
C ASP A 439 -15.03 18.45 -8.37
N TYR A 440 -14.84 17.75 -7.26
CA TYR A 440 -15.65 17.85 -6.06
C TYR A 440 -14.87 18.52 -4.93
N VAL A 441 -15.47 19.50 -4.26
CA VAL A 441 -14.91 20.10 -3.05
C VAL A 441 -15.91 19.93 -1.91
N PHE A 442 -15.49 19.30 -0.82
CA PHE A 442 -16.30 19.12 0.38
C PHE A 442 -15.83 20.12 1.45
N LEU A 443 -16.73 21.02 1.85
CA LEU A 443 -16.55 21.96 2.95
C LEU A 443 -17.35 21.45 4.15
N ILE A 444 -16.68 21.16 5.26
CA ILE A 444 -17.32 20.64 6.47
C ILE A 444 -17.09 21.60 7.62
N ASP A 445 -18.17 22.09 8.20
CA ASP A 445 -18.16 22.91 9.39
C ASP A 445 -17.73 22.07 10.61
N ARG A 446 -16.77 22.60 11.39
CA ARG A 446 -16.36 22.06 12.69
C ARG A 446 -16.49 23.09 13.82
N SER A 447 -17.33 24.11 13.65
CA SER A 447 -17.59 25.12 14.66
C SER A 447 -18.17 24.51 15.95
N ALA A 448 -18.18 25.29 17.03
CA ALA A 448 -18.63 24.82 18.34
C ALA A 448 -20.08 24.31 18.38
N SER A 449 -20.94 24.66 17.41
CA SER A 449 -22.29 24.12 17.27
C SER A 449 -22.29 22.68 16.74
N MET A 450 -21.30 22.32 15.92
CA MET A 450 -21.12 20.99 15.32
C MET A 450 -20.55 19.98 16.32
N THR A 451 -21.37 19.59 17.31
CA THR A 451 -20.99 18.60 18.34
C THR A 451 -21.86 17.34 18.28
N GLY A 452 -21.31 16.21 18.75
CA GLY A 452 -22.04 14.95 18.84
C GLY A 452 -22.44 14.36 17.47
N ALA A 453 -23.70 13.98 17.33
CA ALA A 453 -24.19 13.19 16.19
C ALA A 453 -24.05 13.91 14.84
N ALA A 454 -24.16 15.24 14.80
CA ALA A 454 -24.04 16.02 13.57
C ALA A 454 -22.61 15.98 12.99
N ALA A 455 -21.61 16.18 13.83
CA ALA A 455 -20.20 16.08 13.42
C ALA A 455 -19.81 14.65 13.03
N GLU A 456 -20.30 13.64 13.77
CA GLU A 456 -20.05 12.24 13.41
C GLU A 456 -20.66 11.86 12.06
N ALA A 457 -21.89 12.33 11.78
CA ALA A 457 -22.55 12.08 10.52
C ALA A 457 -21.87 12.81 9.35
N ALA A 458 -21.42 14.05 9.55
CA ALA A 458 -20.65 14.79 8.57
C ALA A 458 -19.31 14.09 8.25
N ALA A 459 -18.60 13.60 9.28
CA ALA A 459 -17.38 12.81 9.10
C ALA A 459 -17.63 11.51 8.34
N ASP A 460 -18.66 10.76 8.72
CA ASP A 460 -19.03 9.50 8.08
C ASP A 460 -19.43 9.72 6.61
N ALA A 461 -20.21 10.76 6.32
CA ALA A 461 -20.60 11.10 4.95
C ALA A 461 -19.39 11.50 4.10
N ALA A 462 -18.50 12.34 4.62
CA ALA A 462 -17.27 12.71 3.94
C ALA A 462 -16.36 11.51 3.65
N LEU A 463 -16.26 10.58 4.62
CA LEU A 463 -15.53 9.33 4.44
C LEU A 463 -16.13 8.50 3.31
N VAL A 464 -17.46 8.31 3.32
CA VAL A 464 -18.16 7.56 2.26
C VAL A 464 -17.91 8.18 0.89
N MET A 465 -18.07 9.50 0.76
CA MET A 465 -17.90 10.18 -0.53
C MET A 465 -16.45 10.12 -1.03
N LEU A 466 -15.47 10.40 -0.17
CA LEU A 466 -14.07 10.40 -0.56
C LEU A 466 -13.60 9.00 -0.98
N GLU A 467 -13.97 7.96 -0.23
CA GLU A 467 -13.59 6.59 -0.55
C GLU A 467 -14.33 6.05 -1.78
N ALA A 468 -15.61 6.39 -1.94
CA ALA A 468 -16.37 5.97 -3.11
C ALA A 468 -15.86 6.64 -4.39
N LEU A 469 -15.60 7.95 -4.37
CA LEU A 469 -15.08 8.68 -5.53
C LEU A 469 -13.64 8.27 -5.86
N ALA A 470 -12.81 7.98 -4.85
CA ALA A 470 -11.48 7.39 -5.08
C ALA A 470 -11.56 5.96 -5.63
N GLY A 471 -12.56 5.17 -5.21
CA GLY A 471 -12.89 3.88 -5.80
C GLY A 471 -13.27 4.02 -7.27
N ALA A 472 -14.22 4.91 -7.58
CA ALA A 472 -14.67 5.19 -8.94
C ALA A 472 -13.53 5.65 -9.85
N GLN A 473 -12.61 6.49 -9.36
CA GLN A 473 -11.44 6.91 -10.12
C GLN A 473 -10.53 5.73 -10.49
N ARG A 474 -10.35 4.75 -9.59
CA ARG A 474 -9.62 3.51 -9.88
C ARG A 474 -10.36 2.65 -10.90
N ASP A 475 -11.68 2.58 -10.79
CA ASP A 475 -12.53 1.82 -11.73
C ASP A 475 -12.49 2.43 -13.14
N ILE A 476 -12.46 3.77 -13.27
CA ILE A 476 -12.26 4.49 -14.53
C ILE A 476 -10.90 4.13 -15.15
N ALA A 477 -9.81 4.29 -14.39
CA ALA A 477 -8.45 4.00 -14.88
C ALA A 477 -8.30 2.54 -15.31
N GLU A 478 -8.92 1.61 -14.59
CA GLU A 478 -8.92 0.20 -14.93
C GLU A 478 -9.73 -0.07 -16.21
N ALA A 479 -10.89 0.57 -16.38
CA ALA A 479 -11.70 0.44 -17.58
C ALA A 479 -10.98 0.98 -18.83
N GLU A 480 -10.27 2.10 -18.71
CA GLU A 480 -9.42 2.65 -19.78
C GLU A 480 -8.29 1.69 -20.15
N ARG A 481 -7.61 1.13 -19.14
CA ARG A 481 -6.52 0.17 -19.32
C ARG A 481 -6.98 -1.12 -20.00
N ILE A 482 -8.12 -1.68 -19.60
CA ILE A 482 -8.67 -2.91 -20.19
C ILE A 482 -9.16 -2.67 -21.62
N SER A 483 -9.86 -1.56 -21.85
CA SER A 483 -10.49 -1.28 -23.14
C SER A 483 -9.55 -0.65 -24.18
N GLY A 484 -8.43 -0.08 -23.74
CA GLY A 484 -7.51 0.70 -24.55
C GLY A 484 -8.12 2.00 -25.09
N LEU A 485 -9.19 2.49 -24.46
CA LEU A 485 -9.89 3.71 -24.83
C LEU A 485 -9.68 4.76 -23.74
N ASP A 486 -9.40 6.00 -24.14
CA ASP A 486 -9.53 7.16 -23.26
C ASP A 486 -11.02 7.45 -23.09
N LEU A 487 -11.54 7.24 -21.87
CA LEU A 487 -12.95 7.50 -21.57
C LEU A 487 -13.21 8.99 -21.37
N GLU A 488 -12.16 9.81 -21.32
CA GLU A 488 -12.16 11.23 -20.97
C GLU A 488 -12.86 11.49 -19.64
N LEU A 489 -12.86 10.48 -18.76
CA LEU A 489 -13.45 10.53 -17.43
C LEU A 489 -12.36 10.85 -16.41
N GLY A 490 -12.69 11.67 -15.41
CA GLY A 490 -11.75 11.94 -14.34
C GLY A 490 -12.42 12.56 -13.14
N ILE A 491 -12.05 12.08 -11.96
CA ILE A 491 -12.61 12.53 -10.69
C ILE A 491 -11.47 13.07 -9.82
N ARG A 492 -11.62 14.32 -9.36
CA ARG A 492 -10.76 14.91 -8.34
C ARG A 492 -11.61 15.35 -7.16
N THR A 493 -11.08 15.19 -5.96
CA THR A 493 -11.77 15.58 -4.73
C THR A 493 -10.87 16.49 -3.90
N ALA A 494 -11.46 17.44 -3.19
CA ALA A 494 -10.80 18.22 -2.15
C ALA A 494 -11.66 18.17 -0.89
N LEU A 495 -11.01 18.22 0.27
CA LEU A 495 -11.65 18.27 1.57
C LEU A 495 -11.10 19.44 2.37
N ILE A 496 -11.99 20.33 2.79
CA ILE A 496 -11.68 21.47 3.63
C ILE A 496 -12.59 21.39 4.84
N VAL A 497 -12.00 21.43 6.02
CA VAL A 497 -12.72 21.50 7.29
C VAL A 497 -12.51 22.90 7.86
N PHE A 498 -13.56 23.57 8.31
CA PHE A 498 -13.46 24.98 8.70
C PHE A 498 -14.15 25.28 10.03
N ASP A 499 -13.53 26.17 10.79
CA ASP A 499 -14.13 26.90 11.91
C ASP A 499 -13.92 28.41 11.68
N ALA A 500 -13.10 29.08 12.50
CA ALA A 500 -12.62 30.43 12.28
C ALA A 500 -11.67 30.49 11.08
N GLU A 501 -10.90 29.43 10.86
CA GLU A 501 -9.95 29.31 9.75
C GLU A 501 -10.19 28.02 8.94
N PRO A 502 -10.10 28.08 7.60
CA PRO A 502 -10.24 26.91 6.76
C PRO A 502 -8.95 26.07 6.76
N LEU A 503 -9.07 24.80 7.12
CA LEU A 503 -8.00 23.82 7.03
C LEU A 503 -8.22 22.90 5.83
N VAL A 504 -7.28 22.93 4.88
CA VAL A 504 -7.26 21.97 3.77
C VAL A 504 -6.74 20.63 4.30
N VAL A 505 -7.63 19.67 4.47
CA VAL A 505 -7.30 18.31 4.91
C VAL A 505 -6.83 17.47 3.73
N LYS A 506 -7.42 17.69 2.55
CA LYS A 506 -7.03 17.05 1.31
C LYS A 506 -7.05 18.08 0.18
N PRO A 507 -5.91 18.36 -0.47
CA PRO A 507 -5.88 19.25 -1.64
C PRO A 507 -6.63 18.61 -2.82
N LEU A 508 -6.99 19.43 -3.82
CA LEU A 508 -7.69 18.96 -5.01
C LEU A 508 -6.80 18.01 -5.82
N SER A 509 -7.04 16.71 -5.66
CA SER A 509 -6.27 15.63 -6.29
C SER A 509 -7.12 14.41 -6.56
N ALA A 510 -6.64 13.52 -7.43
CA ALA A 510 -7.23 12.20 -7.62
C ALA A 510 -6.88 11.27 -6.46
N GLY A 511 -7.77 10.33 -6.11
CA GLY A 511 -7.55 9.38 -5.03
C GLY A 511 -7.59 10.03 -3.63
N VAL A 512 -7.28 9.24 -2.60
CA VAL A 512 -7.19 9.66 -1.19
C VAL A 512 -6.00 8.94 -0.56
N ASP A 513 -5.05 9.71 -0.01
CA ASP A 513 -3.88 9.19 0.69
C ASP A 513 -4.18 8.84 2.17
N ASP A 514 -3.28 8.10 2.82
CA ASP A 514 -3.45 7.68 4.21
C ASP A 514 -3.36 8.82 5.23
N GLU A 515 -2.70 9.93 4.89
CA GLU A 515 -2.59 11.08 5.77
C GLU A 515 -3.93 11.82 5.84
N ALA A 516 -4.53 12.12 4.69
CA ALA A 516 -5.86 12.67 4.52
C ALA A 516 -6.91 11.80 5.23
N ARG A 517 -6.80 10.47 5.17
CA ARG A 517 -7.68 9.55 5.92
C ARG A 517 -7.57 9.72 7.44
N ARG A 518 -6.35 9.85 7.96
CA ARG A 518 -6.10 10.06 9.39
C ARG A 518 -6.56 11.43 9.85
N ARG A 519 -6.23 12.47 9.08
CA ARG A 519 -6.58 13.86 9.37
C ARG A 519 -8.09 14.09 9.30
N LEU A 520 -8.79 13.51 8.33
CA LEU A 520 -10.26 13.58 8.23
C LEU A 520 -10.96 13.27 9.58
N LEU A 521 -10.60 12.15 10.21
CA LEU A 521 -11.25 11.74 11.46
C LEU A 521 -10.76 12.53 12.68
N ALA A 522 -9.50 12.97 12.70
CA ALA A 522 -8.96 13.75 13.81
C ALA A 522 -9.52 15.18 13.84
N GLU A 523 -9.62 15.81 12.67
CA GLU A 523 -10.00 17.22 12.54
C GLU A 523 -11.51 17.44 12.68
N ILE A 524 -12.35 16.56 12.11
CA ILE A 524 -13.81 16.71 12.25
C ILE A 524 -14.28 16.43 13.69
N ARG A 525 -13.53 15.63 14.46
CA ARG A 525 -13.85 15.30 15.86
C ARG A 525 -13.32 16.32 16.87
N SER A 526 -12.69 17.40 16.40
CA SER A 526 -12.17 18.48 17.24
C SER A 526 -12.98 19.77 16.99
N PRO A 527 -14.27 19.80 17.38
CA PRO A 527 -15.08 20.98 17.19
C PRO A 527 -14.57 22.13 18.05
N GLY A 528 -14.51 23.32 17.46
CA GLY A 528 -14.02 24.52 18.11
C GLY A 528 -14.12 25.73 17.19
N GLY A 529 -14.02 26.93 17.75
CA GLY A 529 -14.02 28.17 16.97
C GLY A 529 -15.39 28.63 16.48
N ALA A 530 -15.39 29.74 15.73
CA ALA A 530 -16.57 30.44 15.23
C ALA A 530 -16.73 30.21 13.71
N THR A 531 -17.95 30.11 13.19
CA THR A 531 -18.19 29.69 11.78
C THR A 531 -17.84 30.77 10.75
N ASN A 532 -16.72 30.61 10.03
CA ASN A 532 -16.28 31.48 8.94
C ASN A 532 -16.43 30.82 7.55
N ASP A 533 -17.67 30.76 7.07
CA ASP A 533 -18.03 30.20 5.76
C ASP A 533 -17.46 31.01 4.58
N ALA A 534 -17.27 32.33 4.74
CA ALA A 534 -16.63 33.17 3.73
C ALA A 534 -15.18 32.73 3.43
N ALA A 535 -14.38 32.49 4.47
CA ALA A 535 -13.00 32.01 4.31
C ALA A 535 -12.94 30.61 3.70
N ALA A 536 -13.88 29.73 4.08
CA ALA A 536 -13.98 28.38 3.51
C ALA A 536 -14.31 28.41 2.01
N LEU A 537 -15.24 29.27 1.58
CA LEU A 537 -15.58 29.46 0.16
C LEU A 537 -14.40 30.05 -0.62
N ALA A 538 -13.66 31.00 -0.04
CA ALA A 538 -12.45 31.54 -0.65
C ALA A 538 -11.36 30.46 -0.81
N ALA A 539 -11.17 29.59 0.19
CA ALA A 539 -10.27 28.45 0.10
C ALA A 539 -10.69 27.46 -1.00
N ALA A 540 -11.99 27.19 -1.15
CA ALA A 540 -12.53 26.38 -2.24
C ALA A 540 -12.22 27.00 -3.61
N CYS A 541 -12.38 28.33 -3.74
CA CYS A 541 -12.04 29.06 -4.96
C CYS A 541 -10.55 28.90 -5.30
N SER A 542 -9.65 29.01 -4.31
CA SER A 542 -8.22 28.82 -4.52
C SER A 542 -7.88 27.40 -4.97
N GLN A 543 -8.50 26.38 -4.37
CA GLN A 543 -8.32 24.98 -4.80
C GLN A 543 -8.78 24.77 -6.26
N LEU A 544 -9.96 25.30 -6.63
CA LEU A 544 -10.48 25.19 -7.99
C LEU A 544 -9.71 26.03 -9.02
N ALA A 545 -9.05 27.11 -8.59
CA ALA A 545 -8.23 27.95 -9.47
C ALA A 545 -6.88 27.30 -9.83
N THR A 546 -6.38 26.38 -9.01
CA THR A 546 -5.14 25.61 -9.32
C THR A 546 -5.35 24.52 -10.37
N ALA A 547 -6.61 24.25 -10.78
CA ALA A 547 -6.90 23.30 -11.83
C ALA A 547 -6.51 23.84 -13.22
N PRO A 548 -5.92 23.02 -14.11
CA PRO A 548 -5.52 23.45 -15.44
C PRO A 548 -6.71 24.01 -16.22
N THR A 549 -6.54 25.20 -16.80
CA THR A 549 -7.56 26.02 -17.47
C THR A 549 -7.95 25.53 -18.87
N GLY A 550 -7.57 24.31 -19.27
CA GLY A 550 -7.73 23.79 -20.63
C GLY A 550 -8.82 22.72 -20.82
N ASP A 551 -9.22 22.02 -19.75
CA ASP A 551 -10.20 20.93 -19.82
C ASP A 551 -11.55 21.37 -19.24
N GLU A 552 -12.66 21.02 -19.90
CA GLU A 552 -14.01 21.27 -19.40
C GLU A 552 -14.29 20.36 -18.18
N HIS A 553 -13.93 20.86 -16.99
CA HIS A 553 -14.26 20.21 -15.72
C HIS A 553 -15.60 20.72 -15.19
N ARG A 554 -16.52 19.81 -14.89
CA ARG A 554 -17.69 20.13 -14.06
C ARG A 554 -17.22 20.31 -12.62
N ARG A 555 -17.53 21.45 -11.99
CA ARG A 555 -17.05 21.77 -10.63
C ARG A 555 -18.22 21.86 -9.67
N ILE A 556 -18.16 21.08 -8.60
CA ILE A 556 -19.23 20.97 -7.59
C ILE A 556 -18.61 21.19 -6.20
N VAL A 557 -19.20 22.10 -5.43
CA VAL A 557 -18.83 22.40 -4.04
C VAL A 557 -19.99 22.02 -3.14
N PHE A 558 -19.76 21.12 -2.21
CA PHE A 558 -20.69 20.78 -1.13
C PHE A 558 -20.28 21.52 0.14
N VAL A 559 -21.22 22.19 0.79
CA VAL A 559 -21.00 22.84 2.08
C VAL A 559 -21.95 22.22 3.10
N VAL A 560 -21.41 21.67 4.19
CA VAL A 560 -22.19 21.05 5.27
C VAL A 560 -21.97 21.83 6.56
N GLY A 561 -23.05 22.27 7.21
CA GLY A 561 -23.00 22.97 8.50
C GLY A 561 -24.36 23.05 9.17
N ASP A 562 -24.42 23.48 10.43
CA ASP A 562 -25.65 23.49 11.26
C ASP A 562 -26.26 24.88 11.47
N GLY A 563 -25.65 25.93 10.93
CA GLY A 563 -26.29 27.25 10.78
C GLY A 563 -25.75 28.30 11.73
N GLY A 564 -24.62 28.89 11.34
CA GLY A 564 -24.09 30.17 11.81
C GLY A 564 -23.16 30.72 10.74
N SER A 565 -23.00 32.03 10.64
CA SER A 565 -21.92 32.65 9.88
C SER A 565 -21.54 33.94 10.57
N ASN A 566 -20.25 34.13 10.79
CA ASN A 566 -19.73 35.35 11.38
C ASN A 566 -19.84 36.54 10.42
N ASP A 567 -19.83 36.29 9.10
CA ASP A 567 -19.98 37.32 8.07
C ASP A 567 -20.83 36.81 6.88
N PRO A 568 -22.17 36.87 7.01
CA PRO A 568 -23.08 36.46 5.96
C PRO A 568 -22.94 37.29 4.67
N ALA A 569 -22.42 38.52 4.75
CA ALA A 569 -22.27 39.40 3.59
C ALA A 569 -21.05 38.97 2.75
N ALA A 570 -19.92 38.69 3.39
CA ALA A 570 -18.74 38.15 2.72
C ALA A 570 -19.01 36.76 2.11
N ALA A 571 -19.70 35.88 2.83
CA ALA A 571 -20.08 34.56 2.31
C ALA A 571 -20.95 34.64 1.05
N ARG A 572 -21.91 35.59 1.00
CA ARG A 572 -22.73 35.85 -0.20
C ARG A 572 -21.91 36.38 -1.38
N ASN A 573 -20.84 37.13 -1.14
CA ASN A 573 -19.96 37.62 -2.21
C ASN A 573 -19.16 36.47 -2.83
N GLU A 574 -18.54 35.63 -2.00
CA GLU A 574 -17.78 34.47 -2.48
C GLU A 574 -18.68 33.41 -3.13
N LEU A 575 -19.88 33.18 -2.60
CA LEU A 575 -20.88 32.30 -3.22
C LEU A 575 -21.27 32.79 -4.62
N ARG A 576 -21.50 34.10 -4.79
CA ARG A 576 -21.81 34.70 -6.09
C ARG A 576 -20.63 34.57 -7.07
N ARG A 577 -19.40 34.73 -6.57
CA ARG A 577 -18.18 34.57 -7.37
C ARG A 577 -18.06 33.15 -7.91
N LEU A 578 -18.15 32.14 -7.06
CA LEU A 578 -18.10 30.73 -7.45
C LEU A 578 -19.18 30.38 -8.50
N ARG A 579 -20.42 30.83 -8.28
CA ARG A 579 -21.52 30.59 -9.21
C ARG A 579 -21.31 31.27 -10.57
N THR A 580 -20.81 32.50 -10.57
CA THR A 580 -20.48 33.22 -11.81
C THR A 580 -19.37 32.52 -12.59
N SER A 581 -18.46 31.82 -11.89
CA SER A 581 -17.42 30.98 -12.50
C SER A 581 -17.90 29.59 -12.95
N GLY A 582 -19.21 29.32 -12.94
CA GLY A 582 -19.79 28.05 -13.39
C GLY A 582 -19.68 26.90 -12.37
N VAL A 583 -19.37 27.19 -11.11
CA VAL A 583 -19.28 26.19 -10.04
C VAL A 583 -20.66 25.99 -9.40
N ALA A 584 -21.12 24.73 -9.33
CA ALA A 584 -22.34 24.37 -8.61
C ALA A 584 -22.05 24.31 -7.10
N VAL A 585 -22.58 25.28 -6.34
CA VAL A 585 -22.40 25.32 -4.87
C VAL A 585 -23.70 24.89 -4.19
N ILE A 586 -23.64 23.79 -3.44
CA ILE A 586 -24.76 23.15 -2.75
C ILE A 586 -24.52 23.21 -1.25
N GLY A 587 -25.44 23.86 -0.53
CA GLY A 587 -25.38 23.94 0.93
C GLY A 587 -26.33 22.94 1.58
N ILE A 588 -25.87 22.19 2.57
CA ILE A 588 -26.63 21.22 3.35
C ILE A 588 -26.60 21.65 4.82
N GLY A 589 -27.75 22.13 5.30
CA GLY A 589 -27.98 22.53 6.68
C GLY A 589 -28.42 21.34 7.53
N LEU A 590 -27.67 21.02 8.59
CA LEU A 590 -28.08 20.02 9.59
C LEU A 590 -29.03 20.68 10.60
N GLY A 591 -30.32 20.38 10.51
CA GLY A 591 -31.35 20.86 11.44
C GLY A 591 -31.73 22.35 11.37
N SER A 592 -31.09 23.16 10.50
CA SER A 592 -31.33 24.61 10.38
C SER A 592 -31.75 25.05 8.99
N ASP A 593 -32.87 25.80 8.92
CA ASP A 593 -33.32 26.45 7.69
C ASP A 593 -32.45 27.65 7.28
N GLU A 594 -31.69 28.23 8.23
CA GLU A 594 -30.91 29.42 7.95
C GLU A 594 -29.81 29.13 6.92
N PHE A 595 -29.18 27.96 7.04
CA PHE A 595 -28.16 27.49 6.12
C PHE A 595 -28.78 27.24 4.73
N ALA A 596 -29.93 26.56 4.66
CA ALA A 596 -30.65 26.32 3.41
C ALA A 596 -31.04 27.64 2.71
N ARG A 597 -31.51 28.65 3.47
CA ARG A 597 -31.83 29.98 2.93
C ARG A 597 -30.60 30.71 2.41
N ARG A 598 -29.45 30.61 3.10
CA ARG A 598 -28.20 31.28 2.70
C ARG A 598 -27.66 30.75 1.37
N TYR A 599 -27.73 29.44 1.16
CA TYR A 599 -27.25 28.77 -0.05
C TYR A 599 -28.32 28.62 -1.15
N ALA A 600 -29.50 29.24 -0.99
CA ALA A 600 -30.54 29.23 -2.02
C ALA A 600 -30.01 29.68 -3.41
N PRO A 601 -30.50 29.09 -4.51
CA PRO A 601 -31.56 28.08 -4.58
C PRO A 601 -31.10 26.65 -4.26
N SER A 602 -29.80 26.39 -4.21
CA SER A 602 -29.20 25.06 -4.02
C SER A 602 -28.96 24.69 -2.54
N GLY A 603 -29.75 25.26 -1.63
CA GLY A 603 -29.69 24.99 -0.20
C GLY A 603 -30.69 23.90 0.20
N LEU A 604 -30.25 22.95 1.01
CA LEU A 604 -31.04 21.84 1.51
C LEU A 604 -31.02 21.83 3.03
N ARG A 605 -32.14 21.43 3.63
CA ARG A 605 -32.23 21.13 5.06
C ARG A 605 -32.28 19.62 5.25
N LEU A 606 -31.52 19.15 6.22
CA LEU A 606 -31.47 17.76 6.62
C LEU A 606 -31.74 17.66 8.12
N ASP A 607 -32.88 17.08 8.49
CA ASP A 607 -33.27 16.90 9.89
C ASP A 607 -32.59 15.70 10.54
N ASP A 608 -32.33 14.64 9.78
CA ASP A 608 -31.58 13.46 10.22
C ASP A 608 -30.17 13.47 9.61
N PRO A 609 -29.12 13.78 10.40
CA PRO A 609 -27.75 13.79 9.92
C PRO A 609 -27.31 12.45 9.31
N SER A 610 -27.88 11.32 9.75
CA SER A 610 -27.48 10.00 9.26
C SER A 610 -27.80 9.76 7.78
N ALA A 611 -28.77 10.50 7.23
CA ALA A 611 -29.15 10.45 5.82
C ALA A 611 -28.26 11.32 4.90
N LEU A 612 -27.23 12.00 5.43
CA LEU A 612 -26.38 12.92 4.68
C LEU A 612 -25.67 12.25 3.49
N ALA A 613 -25.19 11.02 3.67
CA ALA A 613 -24.51 10.26 2.61
C ALA A 613 -25.46 9.95 1.43
N ASP A 614 -26.70 9.57 1.73
CA ASP A 614 -27.71 9.23 0.72
C ASP A 614 -28.17 10.49 -0.04
N VAL A 615 -28.29 11.61 0.67
CA VAL A 615 -28.60 12.92 0.09
C VAL A 615 -27.49 13.37 -0.85
N LEU A 616 -26.22 13.27 -0.43
CA LEU A 616 -25.07 13.59 -1.29
C LEU A 616 -25.05 12.72 -2.54
N THR A 617 -25.35 11.43 -2.40
CA THR A 617 -25.43 10.48 -3.53
C THR A 617 -26.52 10.90 -4.52
N THR A 618 -27.71 11.21 -4.02
CA THR A 618 -28.86 11.66 -4.83
C THR A 618 -28.56 12.96 -5.57
N ILE A 619 -27.86 13.89 -4.90
CA ILE A 619 -27.46 15.15 -5.54
C ILE A 619 -26.42 14.90 -6.62
N ILE A 620 -25.44 14.02 -6.40
CA ILE A 620 -24.49 13.65 -7.45
C ILE A 620 -25.21 13.03 -8.65
N GLU A 621 -26.19 12.15 -8.44
CA GLU A 621 -26.99 11.60 -9.55
C GLU A 621 -27.73 12.69 -10.33
N ARG A 622 -28.34 13.65 -9.64
CA ARG A 622 -29.04 14.78 -10.25
C ARG A 622 -28.11 15.80 -10.94
N GLU A 623 -26.86 15.91 -10.51
CA GLU A 623 -25.87 16.82 -11.11
C GLU A 623 -25.05 16.18 -12.23
N LEU A 624 -25.14 14.86 -12.41
CA LEU A 624 -24.53 14.10 -13.52
C LEU A 624 -25.50 13.63 -14.64
N PRO A 625 -26.72 14.17 -14.86
CA PRO A 625 -27.67 13.62 -15.83
C PRO A 625 -27.18 13.78 -17.27
N GLU A 626 -26.35 14.77 -17.57
CA GLU A 626 -25.70 14.91 -18.88
C GLU A 626 -24.74 13.75 -19.21
N LEU A 627 -24.31 12.98 -18.20
CA LEU A 627 -23.45 11.79 -18.35
C LEU A 627 -24.22 10.48 -18.41
N ILE A 628 -25.50 10.46 -18.02
CA ILE A 628 -26.34 9.26 -17.90
C ILE A 628 -27.49 9.27 -18.93
N ASP A 629 -28.07 10.44 -19.22
CA ASP A 629 -29.21 10.61 -20.11
C ASP A 629 -28.78 11.28 -21.42
N GLY A 630 -28.13 10.48 -22.27
CA GLY A 630 -28.11 10.68 -23.71
C GLY A 630 -29.16 9.81 -24.41
N SER A 631 -30.34 9.57 -23.84
CA SER A 631 -31.39 8.81 -24.55
C SER A 631 -31.91 9.58 -25.75
#